data_AF-A0A4V6C8K1-F1
#
_entry.id   AF-A0A4V6C8K1-F1
#
_cell.length_a   1.000
_cell.length_b   1.000
_cell.length_c   1.000
_cell.angle_alpha   90.00
_cell.angle_beta   90.00
_cell.angle_gamma   90.00
#
_symmetry.space_group_name_H-M   'P 1'
#
loop_
_entity.id
_entity.type
_entity.pdbx_description
1 polymer ?
#
loop_
_entity_poly.entity_id
_entity_poly.type
_entity_poly.pdbx_seq_one_letter_code
_entity_poly.pdbx_strand_id
1 'polypeptide(L)' 'GVVKALNADDGKEVWSVNLGEKDGWFSRASAQLSGGVTVSGGHVYIGSEKAQVYALNTSDGTTAWQTKVAGEAL' A
#
# COMPACT_ATOMS: atom_id res chain seq x y z
N GLY A 1 6.98 -2.24 0.57
CA GLY A 1 6.76 -1.82 -0.83
C GLY A 1 6.34 -0.38 -0.83
N VAL A 2 6.69 0.35 -1.87
CA VAL A 2 6.23 1.73 -2.09
C VAL A 2 5.01 1.67 -3.01
N VAL A 3 3.95 2.40 -2.65
CA VAL A 3 2.77 2.62 -3.50
C VAL A 3 2.77 4.09 -3.88
N LYS A 4 2.55 4.38 -5.17
CA LYS A 4 2.52 5.74 -5.70
C LYS A 4 1.23 5.98 -6.49
N ALA A 5 0.69 7.18 -6.38
CA ALA A 5 -0.25 7.71 -7.36
C ALA A 5 0.48 8.70 -8.27
N LEU A 6 0.23 8.57 -9.57
CA LEU A 6 0.76 9.45 -10.59
C LEU A 6 -0.41 10.14 -11.31
N ASN A 7 -0.22 11.38 -11.70
CA ASN A 7 -1.13 12.05 -12.62
C ASN A 7 -1.07 11.34 -13.98
N ALA A 8 -2.23 11.07 -14.58
CA ALA A 8 -2.32 10.31 -15.81
C ALA A 8 -1.81 11.07 -17.05
N ASP A 9 -1.87 12.40 -17.03
CA ASP A 9 -1.52 13.25 -18.17
C ASP A 9 -0.01 13.45 -18.29
N ASP A 10 0.68 13.64 -17.16
CA ASP A 10 2.10 14.01 -17.14
C ASP A 10 2.99 13.06 -16.33
N GLY A 11 2.43 12.04 -15.68
CA GLY A 11 3.16 11.06 -14.89
C GLY A 11 3.75 11.62 -13.59
N LYS A 12 3.45 12.87 -13.20
CA LYS A 12 3.97 13.43 -11.95
C LYS A 12 3.38 12.73 -10.74
N GLU A 13 4.21 12.51 -9.74
CA GLU A 13 3.80 11.94 -8.47
C GLU A 13 2.80 12.87 -7.76
N VAL A 14 1.62 12.33 -7.44
CA VAL A 14 0.61 13.00 -6.60
C VAL A 14 0.92 12.70 -5.14
N TRP A 15 1.15 11.42 -4.82
CA TRP A 15 1.54 10.96 -3.49
C TRP A 15 2.34 9.67 -3.57
N SER A 16 3.07 9.37 -2.49
CA SER A 16 3.87 8.15 -2.32
C SER A 16 3.84 7.72 -0.86
N VAL A 17 3.59 6.43 -0.63
CA VAL A 17 3.59 5.83 0.70
C VAL A 17 4.45 4.58 0.73
N ASN A 18 5.25 4.43 1.79
CA ASN A 18 6.03 3.21 2.02
C ASN A 18 5.34 2.35 3.08
N LEU A 19 4.77 1.23 2.63
CA LEU A 19 4.09 0.26 3.49
C LEU A 19 5.05 -0.72 4.19
N GLY A 20 6.36 -0.60 3.96
CA GLY A 20 7.35 -1.42 4.67
C GLY A 20 7.31 -1.15 6.17
N GLU A 21 7.27 -2.21 6.97
CA GLU A 21 7.27 -2.13 8.43
C GLU A 21 8.66 -1.72 8.92
N LYS A 22 8.73 -0.89 9.97
CA LYS A 22 10.02 -0.56 10.60
C LYS A 22 10.60 -1.81 11.25
N ASP A 23 11.83 -2.13 10.89
CA ASP A 23 12.59 -3.24 11.47
C ASP A 23 13.95 -2.71 11.94
N GLY A 24 13.96 -2.14 13.14
CA GLY A 24 15.14 -1.48 13.72
C GLY A 24 15.33 -0.01 13.31
N TRP A 25 16.50 0.54 13.68
CA TRP A 25 16.75 1.99 13.62
C TRP A 25 16.94 2.51 12.19
N PHE A 26 17.49 1.69 11.30
CA PHE A 26 17.85 2.07 9.93
C PHE A 26 17.16 1.25 8.85
N SER A 27 16.30 0.30 9.21
CA SER A 27 15.76 -0.67 8.26
C SER A 27 14.25 -0.72 8.27
N ARG A 28 13.68 -1.01 7.10
CA ARG A 28 12.27 -1.35 6.95
C ARG A 28 12.20 -2.71 6.29
N ALA A 29 11.53 -3.65 6.94
CA ALA A 29 11.18 -4.90 6.32
C ALA A 29 10.24 -4.63 5.15
N SER A 30 10.48 -5.29 4.01
CA SER A 30 9.59 -5.16 2.87
C SER A 30 8.16 -5.56 3.27
N ALA A 31 7.19 -4.79 2.78
CA ALA A 31 5.77 -5.14 2.88
C ALA A 31 5.40 -6.37 2.03
N GLN A 32 6.28 -6.85 1.13
CA GLN A 32 6.00 -7.97 0.22
C GLN A 32 4.61 -7.87 -0.41
N LEU A 33 4.37 -6.77 -1.15
CA LEU A 33 3.08 -6.57 -1.81
C LEU A 33 2.99 -7.58 -2.96
N SER A 34 1.97 -8.44 -2.96
CA SER A 34 1.81 -9.51 -3.96
C SER A 34 0.51 -9.41 -4.76
N GLY A 35 -0.52 -8.77 -4.21
CA GLY A 35 -1.82 -8.68 -4.84
C GLY A 35 -1.93 -7.56 -5.89
N GLY A 36 -2.98 -7.64 -6.70
CA GLY A 36 -3.39 -6.55 -7.60
C GLY A 36 -3.79 -5.30 -6.82
N VAL A 37 -3.71 -4.13 -7.47
CA VAL A 37 -4.20 -2.87 -6.91
C VAL A 37 -5.65 -2.66 -7.33
N THR A 38 -6.57 -2.54 -6.37
CA THR A 38 -7.99 -2.28 -6.63
C THR A 38 -8.41 -0.95 -6.02
N VAL A 39 -9.22 -0.18 -6.73
CA VAL A 39 -9.77 1.11 -6.24
C VAL A 39 -11.28 1.02 -6.14
N SER A 40 -11.84 1.33 -4.97
CA SER A 40 -13.28 1.45 -4.77
C SER A 40 -13.59 2.27 -3.52
N GLY A 41 -14.72 2.98 -3.52
CA GLY A 41 -15.21 3.68 -2.32
C GLY A 41 -14.22 4.66 -1.68
N GLY A 42 -13.39 5.35 -2.47
CA GLY A 42 -12.38 6.30 -1.97
C GLY A 42 -11.09 5.67 -1.45
N HIS A 43 -10.92 4.36 -1.63
CA HIS A 43 -9.73 3.65 -1.16
C HIS A 43 -9.01 2.89 -2.26
N VAL A 44 -7.69 2.78 -2.09
CA VAL A 44 -6.81 1.86 -2.81
C VAL A 44 -6.55 0.65 -1.90
N TYR A 45 -6.87 -0.55 -2.37
CA TYR A 45 -6.67 -1.79 -1.64
C TYR A 45 -5.45 -2.53 -2.18
N ILE A 46 -4.57 -2.98 -1.27
CA ILE A 46 -3.36 -3.73 -1.61
C ILE A 46 -3.20 -4.93 -0.67
N GLY A 47 -2.97 -6.10 -1.25
CA GLY A 47 -2.64 -7.34 -0.55
C GLY A 47 -1.13 -7.60 -0.46
N SER A 48 -0.72 -8.38 0.54
CA SER A 48 0.67 -8.73 0.84
C SER A 48 0.85 -10.22 1.14
N GLU A 49 2.01 -10.76 0.78
CA GLU A 49 2.48 -12.12 1.12
C GLU A 49 2.58 -12.31 2.64
N LYS A 50 2.71 -11.23 3.42
CA LYS A 50 2.74 -11.26 4.89
C LYS A 50 1.35 -11.35 5.53
N ALA A 51 0.35 -11.73 4.74
CA ALA A 51 -1.04 -11.79 5.17
C ALA A 51 -1.54 -10.45 5.72
N GLN A 52 -1.18 -9.35 5.05
CA GLN A 52 -1.66 -8.00 5.35
C GLN A 52 -2.53 -7.49 4.20
N VAL A 53 -3.62 -6.82 4.52
CA VAL A 53 -4.40 -6.02 3.59
C VAL A 53 -4.36 -4.57 4.06
N TYR A 54 -4.04 -3.68 3.14
CA TYR A 54 -3.99 -2.23 3.34
C TYR A 54 -5.12 -1.58 2.57
N ALA A 55 -5.76 -0.59 3.18
CA ALA A 55 -6.59 0.39 2.48
C ALA A 55 -5.96 1.77 2.64
N LEU A 56 -5.70 2.43 1.52
CA LEU A 56 -5.14 3.77 1.46
C LEU A 56 -6.19 4.76 0.98
N ASN A 57 -6.25 5.95 1.56
CA ASN A 57 -7.09 7.03 1.05
C ASN A 57 -6.61 7.44 -0.35
N THR A 58 -7.50 7.50 -1.34
CA THR A 58 -7.12 7.89 -2.70
C THR A 58 -6.63 9.34 -2.79
N SER A 59 -7.07 10.19 -1.86
CA SER A 59 -6.74 11.63 -1.83
C SER A 59 -5.28 11.92 -1.52
N ASP A 60 -4.65 11.14 -0.64
CA ASP A 60 -3.32 11.46 -0.10
C ASP A 60 -2.41 10.23 0.15
N GLY A 61 -2.90 9.02 -0.11
CA GLY A 61 -2.15 7.78 0.10
C GLY A 61 -1.96 7.38 1.56
N THR A 62 -2.59 8.09 2.51
CA THR A 62 -2.52 7.72 3.94
C THR A 62 -3.26 6.41 4.20
N THR A 63 -2.74 5.60 5.13
CA THR A 63 -3.40 4.34 5.52
C THR A 63 -4.70 4.63 6.26
N ALA A 64 -5.84 4.32 5.63
CA ALA A 64 -7.15 4.39 6.26
C ALA A 64 -7.33 3.25 7.26
N TRP A 65 -6.93 2.03 6.88
CA TRP A 65 -6.85 0.88 7.78
C TRP A 65 -5.87 -0.16 7.27
N GLN A 66 -5.47 -1.05 8.18
CA GLN A 66 -4.63 -2.22 7.92
C GLN A 66 -5.18 -3.39 8.72
N THR A 67 -5.26 -4.57 8.11
CA THR A 67 -5.67 -5.79 8.83
C THR A 67 -4.82 -6.98 8.45
N LYS A 68 -4.62 -7.88 9.43
CA LYS A 68 -4.08 -9.21 9.19
C LYS A 68 -5.19 -10.13 8.70
N VAL A 69 -4.90 -10.92 7.69
CA VAL A 69 -5.79 -11.95 7.13
C VAL A 69 -5.22 -13.35 7.37
N ALA A 70 -5.98 -14.39 7.04
CA ALA A 70 -5.62 -15.78 7.34
C ALA A 70 -4.44 -16.33 6.51
N GLY A 71 -4.10 -15.68 5.39
CA GLY A 71 -3.03 -16.07 4.48
C GLY A 71 -2.73 -14.96 3.50
N GLU A 72 -1.96 -15.26 2.46
CA GLU A 72 -1.69 -14.31 1.38
C GLU A 72 -2.98 -13.73 0.78
N ALA A 73 -2.97 -12.43 0.50
CA ALA A 73 -4.04 -11.73 -0.21
C ALA A 73 -3.56 -11.36 -1.62
N LEU A 74 -4.22 -11.92 -2.65
CA LEU A 74 -3.94 -11.73 -4.08
C LEU A 74 -4.96 -10.82 -4.76
#